data_AF-A0A5A7XMS2-F1
#
_entry.id   AF-A0A5A7XMS2-F1
#
_cell.length_a   1.000
_cell.length_b   1.000
_cell.length_c   1.000
_cell.angle_alpha   90.00
_cell.angle_beta   90.00
_cell.angle_gamma   90.00
#
_symmetry.space_group_name_H-M   'P 1'
#
loop_
_entity.id
_entity.type
_entity.pdbx_description
1 polymer ?
#
loop_
_entity_poly.entity_id
_entity_poly.type
_entity_poly.pdbx_seq_one_letter_code
_entity_poly.pdbx_strand_id
1 'polypeptide(L)'
;MSQRRKSRGHLTAACSPGAPVLAAQTLPLSGIEDRPPDGGVWGRRRVLLLNSTYEPLAALPARRAVVMLLCGKADVVHADPGGPVIHSATRAITVPSVIRLRSFVRVPYRARVPMTRAALMHRDRFRCAYCGSKADTVDHVVPRSRGGAHSWENCVAACAGCNHRKADRMLSELGWTLRSTPLPPKGQHWRLLSSIKELDPAWVRYLGEGAA
;
A
#
# COMPACT_ATOMS: atom_id res chain seq x y z
N MET A 1 -31.76 57.56 -4.80
CA MET A 1 -31.32 58.96 -4.65
C MET A 1 -30.33 58.99 -3.50
N SER A 2 -29.04 59.20 -3.79
CA SER A 2 -28.29 60.43 -3.42
C SER A 2 -28.24 60.60 -1.90
N GLN A 3 -27.09 60.60 -1.22
CA GLN A 3 -26.05 61.59 -1.41
C GLN A 3 -24.67 61.12 -0.92
N ARG A 4 -23.66 61.52 -1.70
CA ARG A 4 -22.25 61.67 -1.33
C ARG A 4 -22.09 62.62 -0.13
N ARG A 5 -21.00 62.47 0.65
CA ARG A 5 -19.83 63.40 0.61
C ARG A 5 -18.83 63.23 1.76
N LYS A 6 -17.55 63.31 1.34
CA LYS A 6 -16.37 63.96 1.98
C LYS A 6 -15.80 63.29 3.24
N SER A 7 -14.47 63.20 3.42
CA SER A 7 -13.47 64.25 3.21
C SER A 7 -12.07 63.72 2.87
N ARG A 8 -11.31 64.58 2.18
CA ARG A 8 -9.87 64.48 1.91
C ARG A 8 -9.08 65.01 3.11
N GLY A 9 -7.90 64.44 3.34
CA GLY A 9 -6.80 65.05 4.10
C GLY A 9 -5.46 64.52 3.58
N HIS A 10 -4.73 65.39 2.87
CA HIS A 10 -3.35 65.18 2.40
C HIS A 10 -2.35 65.43 3.55
N LEU A 11 -1.14 64.89 3.43
CA LEU A 11 0.20 65.50 3.63
C LEU A 11 1.25 64.35 3.58
N THR A 12 1.84 64.03 2.42
CA THR A 12 3.17 64.45 1.92
C THR A 12 4.34 64.24 2.90
N ALA A 13 5.21 63.27 2.58
CA ALA A 13 6.67 63.41 2.75
C ALA A 13 7.37 62.51 1.72
N ALA A 14 8.30 63.11 1.00
CA ALA A 14 9.02 62.56 -0.15
C ALA A 14 10.32 61.85 0.28
N CYS A 15 10.72 60.83 -0.48
CA CYS A 15 12.12 60.50 -0.78
C CYS A 15 12.17 59.60 -2.03
N SER A 16 12.90 60.05 -3.04
CA SER A 16 13.38 59.30 -4.22
C SER A 16 14.90 59.47 -4.27
N PRO A 17 15.68 58.77 -5.12
CA PRO A 17 15.42 57.54 -5.90
C PRO A 17 16.55 56.49 -5.72
N GLY A 18 16.35 55.26 -6.22
CA GLY A 18 17.42 54.25 -6.22
C GLY A 18 17.16 53.00 -7.06
N ALA A 19 17.47 53.10 -8.36
CA ALA A 19 17.81 52.04 -9.32
C ALA A 19 16.75 51.00 -9.80
N PRO A 20 16.79 50.61 -11.10
CA PRO A 20 15.73 49.86 -11.76
C PRO A 20 15.90 48.35 -11.55
N VAL A 21 14.82 47.68 -11.14
CA VAL A 21 14.73 46.22 -11.20
C VAL A 21 14.29 45.84 -12.62
N LEU A 22 15.18 45.19 -13.36
CA LEU A 22 14.91 44.71 -14.71
C LEU A 22 13.69 43.77 -14.70
N ALA A 23 12.69 44.09 -15.53
CA ALA A 23 11.52 43.27 -15.77
C ALA A 23 11.95 41.93 -16.39
N ALA A 24 11.73 40.83 -15.67
CA ALA A 24 11.83 39.48 -16.22
C ALA A 24 10.71 39.29 -17.24
N GLN A 25 11.09 39.20 -18.52
CA GLN A 25 10.16 38.93 -19.60
C GLN A 25 9.71 37.48 -19.54
N THR A 26 8.41 37.30 -19.35
CA THR A 26 7.71 36.01 -19.37
C THR A 26 7.70 35.47 -20.80
N LEU A 27 8.35 34.32 -21.02
CA LEU A 27 8.10 33.50 -22.21
C LEU A 27 7.18 32.33 -21.82
N PRO A 28 6.20 31.99 -22.67
CA PRO A 28 5.10 31.10 -22.29
C PRO A 28 5.58 29.65 -22.19
N LEU A 29 5.17 28.97 -21.11
CA LEU A 29 5.17 27.51 -21.03
C LEU A 29 4.21 26.97 -22.10
N SER A 30 4.74 26.54 -23.23
CA SER A 30 4.03 25.65 -24.12
C SER A 30 3.81 24.31 -23.41
N GLY A 31 2.56 24.12 -22.97
CA GLY A 31 1.84 22.86 -22.82
C GLY A 31 2.66 21.66 -22.33
N ILE A 32 2.79 21.52 -21.00
CA ILE A 32 2.85 20.19 -20.41
C ILE A 32 1.45 19.61 -20.60
N GLU A 33 1.27 18.78 -21.62
CA GLU A 33 0.06 17.98 -21.77
C GLU A 33 -0.14 17.15 -20.49
N ASP A 34 -1.25 17.42 -19.81
CA ASP A 34 -1.71 16.70 -18.62
C ASP A 34 -1.99 15.23 -18.97
N ARG A 35 -0.97 14.39 -18.89
CA ARG A 35 -1.15 12.94 -18.93
C ARG A 35 -1.63 12.48 -17.54
N PRO A 36 -2.71 11.67 -17.44
CA PRO A 36 -3.22 11.23 -16.15
C PRO A 36 -2.19 10.38 -15.39
N PRO A 37 -2.27 10.27 -14.05
CA PRO A 37 -1.25 9.62 -13.24
C PRO A 37 -1.40 8.10 -13.33
N ASP A 38 -0.89 7.52 -14.42
CA ASP A 38 -0.55 6.10 -14.42
C ASP A 38 0.57 5.89 -13.41
N GLY A 39 0.33 4.96 -12.46
CA GLY A 39 1.17 4.72 -11.29
C GLY A 39 2.66 4.78 -11.63
N GLY A 40 3.34 5.82 -11.12
CA GLY A 40 4.71 6.14 -11.50
C GLY A 40 5.70 4.99 -11.24
N VAL A 41 6.97 5.21 -11.58
CA VAL A 41 8.10 4.23 -11.52
C VAL A 41 8.14 3.33 -10.26
N TRP A 42 7.53 3.78 -9.16
CA TRP A 42 7.41 3.11 -7.87
C TRP A 42 6.25 2.10 -7.73
N GLY A 43 5.25 2.17 -8.60
CA GLY A 43 3.89 1.70 -8.37
C GLY A 43 3.61 0.33 -8.97
N ARG A 44 4.23 -0.73 -8.43
CA ARG A 44 3.73 -2.13 -8.42
C ARG A 44 4.82 -3.11 -7.97
N ARG A 45 6.09 -2.82 -8.25
CA ARG A 45 7.19 -3.75 -7.98
C ARG A 45 7.41 -3.93 -6.47
N ARG A 46 7.57 -5.18 -6.07
CA ARG A 46 7.99 -5.58 -4.74
C ARG A 46 9.42 -6.08 -4.80
N VAL A 47 10.16 -5.90 -3.71
CA VAL A 47 11.53 -6.36 -3.53
C VAL A 47 11.56 -7.26 -2.30
N LEU A 48 12.13 -8.45 -2.43
CA LEU A 48 12.25 -9.38 -1.30
C LEU A 48 13.35 -8.89 -0.36
N LEU A 49 12.98 -8.72 0.91
CA LEU A 49 13.93 -8.45 1.98
C LEU A 49 14.26 -9.75 2.69
N LEU A 50 15.56 -10.05 2.72
CA LEU A 50 16.13 -11.16 3.49
C LEU A 50 16.78 -10.64 4.77
N ASN A 51 16.81 -11.50 5.77
CA ASN A 51 17.66 -11.34 6.95
C ASN A 51 19.14 -11.53 6.57
N SER A 52 20.08 -11.16 7.45
CA SER A 52 21.51 -11.40 7.19
C SER A 52 21.84 -12.89 6.96
N THR A 53 21.03 -13.78 7.52
CA THR A 53 21.03 -15.25 7.38
C THR A 53 20.34 -15.78 6.10
N TYR A 54 19.90 -14.90 5.19
CA TYR A 54 19.15 -15.23 3.96
C TYR A 54 17.71 -15.75 4.15
N GLU A 55 17.19 -15.74 5.38
CA GLU A 55 15.78 -16.04 5.64
C GLU A 55 14.86 -14.91 5.12
N PRO A 56 13.75 -15.22 4.44
CA PRO A 56 12.85 -14.20 3.93
C PRO A 56 12.07 -13.50 5.04
N LEU A 57 12.09 -12.16 5.04
CA LEU A 57 11.45 -11.34 6.07
C LEU A 57 10.16 -10.68 5.58
N ALA A 58 10.21 -10.03 4.42
CA ALA A 58 9.09 -9.26 3.87
C ALA A 58 9.25 -8.98 2.38
N ALA A 59 8.15 -8.64 1.71
CA ALA A 59 8.15 -8.07 0.38
C ALA A 59 7.91 -6.56 0.47
N LEU A 60 8.95 -5.76 0.23
CA LEU A 60 8.90 -4.31 0.39
C LEU A 60 8.45 -3.61 -0.89
N PRO A 61 7.78 -2.45 -0.80
CA PRO A 61 7.67 -1.54 -1.94
C PRO A 61 9.06 -1.10 -2.42
N ALA A 62 9.25 -1.00 -3.75
CA ALA A 62 10.51 -0.60 -4.38
C ALA A 62 11.15 0.64 -3.73
N ARG A 63 10.34 1.68 -3.43
CA ARG A 63 10.81 2.90 -2.76
C ARG A 63 11.52 2.63 -1.44
N ARG A 64 10.96 1.74 -0.60
CA ARG A 64 11.55 1.43 0.70
C ARG A 64 12.85 0.63 0.54
N ALA A 65 12.90 -0.29 -0.43
CA ALA A 65 14.12 -1.03 -0.74
C ALA A 65 15.26 -0.11 -1.19
N VAL A 66 14.99 0.83 -2.11
CA VAL A 66 15.98 1.82 -2.57
C VAL A 66 16.49 2.69 -1.41
N VAL A 67 15.60 3.15 -0.53
CA VAL A 67 16.01 3.90 0.68
C VAL A 67 16.94 3.06 1.56
N MET A 68 16.67 1.76 1.74
CA MET A 68 17.53 0.89 2.55
C MET A 68 18.93 0.70 1.95
N LEU A 69 19.03 0.61 0.62
CA LEU A 69 20.32 0.56 -0.08
C LEU A 69 21.10 1.87 0.07
N LEU A 70 20.44 3.01 -0.17
CA LEU A 70 21.05 4.33 -0.07
C LEU A 70 21.55 4.65 1.35
N CYS A 71 20.81 4.23 2.37
CA CYS A 71 21.22 4.37 3.77
C CYS A 71 22.25 3.31 4.21
N GLY A 72 22.71 2.43 3.33
CA GLY A 72 23.68 1.38 3.65
C GLY A 72 23.19 0.34 4.65
N LYS A 73 21.86 0.15 4.77
CA LYS A 73 21.25 -0.82 5.71
C LYS A 73 21.13 -2.22 5.11
N ALA A 74 21.16 -2.31 3.78
CA ALA A 74 20.99 -3.55 3.05
C ALA A 74 21.92 -3.58 1.83
N ASP A 75 22.22 -4.79 1.38
CA ASP A 75 22.98 -5.08 0.17
C ASP A 75 22.07 -5.75 -0.88
N VAL A 76 22.40 -5.57 -2.15
CA VAL A 76 21.73 -6.26 -3.25
C VAL A 76 22.21 -7.71 -3.30
N VAL A 77 21.27 -8.65 -3.38
CA VAL A 77 21.56 -10.08 -3.58
C VAL A 77 21.24 -10.49 -5.01
N HIS A 78 20.07 -10.07 -5.51
CA HIS A 78 19.67 -10.28 -6.90
C HIS A 78 19.30 -8.95 -7.53
N ALA A 79 20.06 -8.54 -8.54
CA ALA A 79 19.71 -7.44 -9.40
C ALA A 79 18.53 -7.82 -10.31
N ASP A 80 17.83 -6.82 -10.81
CA ASP A 80 16.83 -6.99 -11.88
C ASP A 80 17.21 -6.07 -13.04
N PRO A 81 17.98 -6.56 -14.03
CA PRO A 81 18.43 -5.72 -15.15
C PRO A 81 17.29 -5.15 -15.99
N GLY A 82 16.13 -5.83 -16.04
CA GLY A 82 14.91 -5.33 -16.69
C GLY A 82 14.05 -4.46 -15.78
N GLY A 83 14.50 -4.21 -14.56
CA GLY A 83 13.79 -3.44 -13.53
C GLY A 83 13.83 -1.94 -13.79
N PRO A 84 12.89 -1.17 -13.19
CA PRO A 84 12.88 0.27 -13.32
C PRO A 84 14.15 0.89 -12.74
N VAL A 85 14.67 1.90 -13.44
CA VAL A 85 15.81 2.71 -12.98
C VAL A 85 15.29 3.96 -12.29
N ILE A 86 15.71 4.16 -11.04
CA ILE A 86 15.44 5.37 -10.28
C ILE A 86 16.62 6.31 -10.45
N HIS A 87 16.33 7.55 -10.83
CA HIS A 87 17.34 8.59 -11.00
C HIS A 87 17.26 9.62 -9.86
N SER A 88 18.44 10.12 -9.47
CA SER A 88 18.63 11.39 -8.79
C SER A 88 19.50 12.29 -9.68
N ALA A 89 19.74 13.53 -9.25
CA ALA A 89 20.63 14.44 -9.97
C ALA A 89 22.04 13.88 -10.18
N THR A 90 22.49 12.95 -9.33
CA THR A 90 23.88 12.43 -9.33
C THR A 90 23.98 10.92 -9.38
N ARG A 91 22.87 10.18 -9.33
CA ARG A 91 22.88 8.71 -9.21
C ARG A 91 21.77 8.08 -10.03
N ALA A 92 22.03 6.88 -10.53
CA ALA A 92 21.03 6.00 -11.10
C ALA A 92 21.08 4.66 -10.35
N ILE A 93 19.93 4.17 -9.91
CA ILE A 93 19.78 2.92 -9.17
C ILE A 93 18.70 2.08 -9.82
N THR A 94 19.08 0.96 -10.39
CA THR A 94 18.12 -0.07 -10.82
C THR A 94 17.50 -0.71 -9.60
N VAL A 95 16.17 -0.78 -9.55
CA VAL A 95 15.46 -1.45 -8.45
C VAL A 95 15.82 -2.94 -8.48
N PRO A 96 16.42 -3.51 -7.42
CA PRO A 96 16.77 -4.92 -7.41
C PRO A 96 15.55 -5.81 -7.17
N SER A 97 15.69 -7.10 -7.45
CA SER A 97 14.68 -8.10 -7.10
C SER A 97 14.75 -8.51 -5.63
N VAL A 98 15.96 -8.67 -5.09
CA VAL A 98 16.19 -9.16 -3.72
C VAL A 98 17.30 -8.36 -3.03
N ILE A 99 17.05 -7.97 -1.79
CA ILE A 99 18.02 -7.31 -0.91
C ILE A 99 18.15 -8.06 0.42
N ARG A 100 19.29 -7.90 1.09
CA ARG A 100 19.60 -8.53 2.38
C ARG A 100 20.01 -7.49 3.41
N LEU A 101 19.50 -7.59 4.63
CA LEU A 101 19.97 -6.76 5.74
C LEU A 101 21.45 -7.04 6.06
N ARG A 102 22.18 -5.97 6.39
CA ARG A 102 23.56 -6.10 6.89
C ARG A 102 23.62 -6.60 8.33
N SER A 103 22.65 -6.20 9.14
CA SER A 103 22.52 -6.65 10.51
C SER A 103 21.42 -7.71 10.66
N PHE A 104 21.67 -8.67 11.55
CA PHE A 104 20.68 -9.67 11.89
C PHE A 104 19.51 -9.06 12.65
N VAL A 105 18.28 -9.41 12.26
CA VAL A 105 17.07 -9.07 13.01
C VAL A 105 16.39 -10.34 13.46
N ARG A 106 16.24 -10.51 14.78
CA ARG A 106 15.45 -11.60 15.35
C ARG A 106 13.97 -11.30 15.17
N VAL A 107 13.31 -11.99 14.24
CA VAL A 107 11.86 -11.95 14.12
C VAL A 107 11.29 -12.99 15.09
N PRO A 108 10.57 -12.59 16.16
CA PRO A 108 9.90 -13.57 17.01
C PRO A 108 8.94 -14.38 16.14
N TYR A 109 9.08 -15.70 16.19
CA TYR A 109 8.27 -16.63 15.40
C TYR A 109 6.78 -16.37 15.70
N ARG A 110 6.08 -15.71 14.77
CA ARG A 110 4.65 -15.44 14.93
C ARG A 110 3.89 -16.65 14.38
N ALA A 111 3.75 -17.68 15.23
CA ALA A 111 3.02 -18.91 14.93
C ALA A 111 1.60 -18.69 14.38
N ARG A 112 1.00 -17.51 14.63
CA ARG A 112 -0.32 -17.14 14.12
C ARG A 112 -0.28 -15.86 13.28
N VAL A 113 -0.86 -15.90 12.09
CA VAL A 113 -1.12 -14.70 11.27
C VAL A 113 -2.16 -13.85 12.00
N PRO A 114 -1.87 -12.60 12.41
CA PRO A 114 -2.88 -11.75 13.02
C PRO A 114 -3.98 -11.47 11.99
N MET A 115 -5.23 -11.56 12.44
CA MET A 115 -6.37 -11.31 11.58
C MET A 115 -6.58 -9.80 11.47
N THR A 116 -6.09 -9.22 10.38
CA THR A 116 -6.35 -7.84 9.99
C THR A 116 -7.38 -7.81 8.86
N ARG A 117 -8.14 -6.71 8.72
CA ARG A 117 -9.08 -6.55 7.60
C ARG A 117 -8.42 -6.80 6.24
N ALA A 118 -7.22 -6.25 6.01
CA ALA A 118 -6.50 -6.43 4.76
C ALA A 118 -6.14 -7.90 4.50
N ALA A 119 -5.69 -8.61 5.55
CA ALA A 119 -5.36 -10.02 5.45
C ALA A 119 -6.62 -10.88 5.20
N LEU A 120 -7.73 -10.60 5.88
CA LEU A 120 -9.00 -11.29 5.68
C LEU A 120 -9.54 -11.11 4.26
N MET A 121 -9.56 -9.86 3.78
CA MET A 121 -9.97 -9.53 2.42
C MET A 121 -9.13 -10.26 1.38
N HIS A 122 -7.82 -10.38 1.63
CA HIS A 122 -6.93 -11.10 0.75
C HIS A 122 -7.19 -12.61 0.78
N ARG A 123 -7.35 -13.22 1.97
CA ARG A 123 -7.70 -14.64 2.12
C ARG A 123 -8.93 -15.00 1.29
N ASP A 124 -9.96 -14.16 1.34
CA ASP A 124 -11.23 -14.37 0.65
C ASP A 124 -11.24 -13.82 -0.78
N ARG A 125 -10.06 -13.44 -1.31
CA ARG A 125 -9.88 -12.92 -2.68
C ARG A 125 -10.80 -11.74 -3.03
N PHE A 126 -11.15 -10.92 -2.03
CA PHE A 126 -12.09 -9.81 -2.17
C PHE A 126 -13.46 -10.26 -2.74
N ARG A 127 -13.90 -11.46 -2.39
CA ARG A 127 -15.20 -12.03 -2.77
C ARG A 127 -16.07 -12.21 -1.53
N CYS A 128 -17.35 -11.90 -1.68
CA CYS A 128 -18.34 -12.03 -0.63
C CYS A 128 -18.58 -13.51 -0.34
N ALA A 129 -18.43 -13.93 0.91
CA ALA A 129 -18.62 -15.32 1.34
C ALA A 129 -20.05 -15.83 1.13
N TYR A 130 -21.03 -14.91 1.02
CA TYR A 130 -22.44 -15.21 0.83
C TYR A 130 -22.81 -15.25 -0.66
N CYS A 131 -22.74 -14.11 -1.36
CA CYS A 131 -23.21 -14.01 -2.75
C CYS A 131 -22.11 -14.22 -3.81
N GLY A 132 -20.83 -14.13 -3.45
CA GLY A 132 -19.71 -14.22 -4.40
C GLY A 132 -19.33 -12.91 -5.09
N SER A 133 -20.13 -11.84 -4.94
CA SER A 133 -19.81 -10.51 -5.50
C SER A 133 -18.56 -9.89 -4.86
N LYS A 134 -18.10 -8.75 -5.37
CA LYS A 134 -16.97 -8.01 -4.77
C LYS A 134 -17.26 -7.68 -3.30
N ALA A 135 -16.32 -8.02 -2.42
CA ALA A 135 -16.39 -7.72 -0.99
C ALA A 135 -15.60 -6.45 -0.66
N ASP A 136 -16.14 -5.72 0.31
CA ASP A 136 -15.63 -4.44 0.80
C ASP A 136 -15.80 -4.29 2.33
N THR A 137 -16.58 -5.15 2.97
CA THR A 137 -16.79 -5.17 4.42
C THR A 137 -16.38 -6.50 5.04
N VAL A 138 -16.10 -6.48 6.34
CA VAL A 138 -15.86 -7.69 7.14
C VAL A 138 -17.13 -7.97 7.93
N ASP A 139 -17.58 -9.22 7.89
CA ASP A 139 -18.72 -9.69 8.67
C ASP A 139 -18.33 -10.85 9.57
N HIS A 140 -19.03 -10.99 10.69
CA HIS A 140 -18.90 -12.11 11.61
C HIS A 140 -20.03 -13.10 11.34
N VAL A 141 -19.69 -14.32 10.91
CA VAL A 141 -20.64 -15.40 10.63
C VAL A 141 -21.60 -15.60 11.79
N VAL A 142 -21.05 -15.74 12.99
CA VAL A 142 -21.75 -15.58 14.27
C VAL A 142 -21.60 -14.12 14.72
N PRO A 143 -22.69 -13.33 14.79
CA PRO A 143 -22.64 -11.93 15.21
C PRO A 143 -22.02 -11.74 16.60
N ARG A 144 -21.36 -10.59 16.82
CA ARG A 144 -20.77 -10.29 18.15
C ARG A 144 -21.81 -10.21 19.26
N SER A 145 -23.01 -9.73 18.96
CA SER A 145 -24.15 -9.70 19.90
C SER A 145 -24.58 -11.09 20.36
N ARG A 146 -24.23 -12.14 19.61
CA ARG A 146 -24.50 -13.55 19.93
C ARG A 146 -23.24 -14.31 20.39
N GLY A 147 -22.22 -13.60 20.87
CA GLY A 147 -20.98 -14.19 21.39
C GLY A 147 -19.95 -14.59 20.33
N GLY A 148 -20.13 -14.19 19.07
CA GLY A 148 -19.16 -14.49 18.02
C GLY A 148 -17.80 -13.81 18.23
N ALA A 149 -16.72 -14.60 18.18
CA ALA A 149 -15.36 -14.10 18.32
C ALA A 149 -14.84 -13.37 17.07
N HIS A 150 -13.91 -12.44 17.23
CA HIS A 150 -13.18 -11.81 16.12
C HIS A 150 -11.97 -12.66 15.73
N SER A 151 -12.22 -13.78 15.05
CA SER A 151 -11.23 -14.80 14.68
C SER A 151 -11.27 -15.14 13.19
N TRP A 152 -10.26 -15.88 12.70
CA TRP A 152 -10.21 -16.33 11.31
C TRP A 152 -11.39 -17.25 10.97
N GLU A 153 -11.85 -18.03 11.93
CA GLU A 153 -12.90 -19.04 11.81
C GLU A 153 -14.31 -18.43 11.84
N ASN A 154 -14.45 -17.16 12.24
CA ASN A 154 -15.74 -16.50 12.34
C ASN A 154 -15.85 -15.27 11.44
N CYS A 155 -14.75 -14.63 11.06
CA CYS A 155 -14.78 -13.47 10.19
C CYS A 155 -14.66 -13.86 8.71
N VAL A 156 -15.44 -13.20 7.86
CA VAL A 156 -15.46 -13.39 6.41
C VAL A 156 -15.54 -12.05 5.68
N ALA A 157 -15.05 -11.99 4.45
CA ALA A 157 -15.29 -10.88 3.55
C ALA A 157 -16.75 -10.91 3.05
N ALA A 158 -17.43 -9.78 3.13
CA ALA A 158 -18.82 -9.60 2.69
C ALA A 158 -18.97 -8.32 1.87
N CYS A 159 -19.95 -8.28 0.97
CA CYS A 159 -20.37 -7.02 0.36
C CYS A 159 -21.31 -6.27 1.31
N ALA A 160 -21.32 -4.94 1.23
CA ALA A 160 -22.18 -4.10 2.06
C ALA A 160 -23.66 -4.54 2.09
N GLY A 161 -24.22 -4.93 0.93
CA GLY A 161 -25.62 -5.35 0.83
C GLY A 161 -25.93 -6.65 1.58
N CYS A 162 -25.08 -7.68 1.45
CA CYS A 162 -25.24 -8.92 2.21
C CYS A 162 -24.97 -8.71 3.70
N ASN A 163 -23.95 -7.93 4.04
CA ASN A 163 -23.60 -7.62 5.43
C ASN A 163 -24.76 -6.91 6.14
N HIS A 164 -25.34 -5.88 5.51
CA HIS A 164 -26.50 -5.16 6.05
C HIS A 164 -27.74 -6.06 6.16
N ARG A 165 -28.00 -6.90 5.15
CA ARG A 165 -29.10 -7.86 5.21
C ARG A 165 -28.90 -8.89 6.32
N LYS A 166 -27.67 -9.34 6.57
CA LYS A 166 -27.43 -10.29 7.67
C LYS A 166 -27.60 -9.64 9.03
N ALA A 167 -27.01 -8.46 9.23
CA ALA A 167 -27.03 -7.75 10.51
C ALA A 167 -26.62 -8.67 11.68
N ASP A 168 -27.45 -8.78 12.71
CA ASP A 168 -27.26 -9.60 13.90
C ASP A 168 -27.93 -10.98 13.82
N ARG A 169 -28.33 -11.40 12.61
CA ARG A 169 -28.93 -12.71 12.36
C ARG A 169 -27.87 -13.79 12.15
N MET A 170 -28.21 -15.01 12.56
CA MET A 170 -27.47 -16.22 12.24
C MET A 170 -27.79 -16.65 10.81
N LEU A 171 -26.86 -17.39 10.19
CA LEU A 171 -27.07 -17.91 8.84
C LEU A 171 -28.27 -18.86 8.75
N SER A 172 -28.52 -19.65 9.80
CA SER A 172 -29.69 -20.54 9.90
C SER A 172 -31.02 -19.78 9.83
N GLU A 173 -31.12 -18.61 10.45
CA GLU A 173 -32.33 -17.77 10.42
C GLU A 173 -32.63 -17.20 9.03
N LEU A 174 -31.60 -17.09 8.19
CA LEU A 174 -31.71 -16.60 6.81
C LEU A 174 -31.81 -17.73 5.79
N GLY A 175 -31.64 -18.98 6.20
CA GLY A 175 -31.46 -20.12 5.28
C GLY A 175 -30.18 -19.99 4.43
N TRP A 176 -29.18 -19.25 4.92
CA TRP A 176 -27.92 -19.03 4.20
C TRP A 176 -26.90 -20.11 4.52
N THR A 177 -26.06 -20.39 3.54
CA THR A 177 -24.87 -21.23 3.70
C THR A 177 -23.64 -20.47 3.23
N LEU A 178 -22.51 -20.78 3.85
CA LEU A 178 -21.23 -20.22 3.40
C LEU A 178 -20.76 -20.96 2.15
N ARG A 179 -20.19 -20.21 1.21
CA ARG A 179 -19.56 -20.79 0.01
C ARG A 179 -18.26 -21.53 0.32
N SER A 180 -17.59 -21.17 1.41
CA SER A 180 -16.36 -21.80 1.88
C SER A 180 -16.25 -21.71 3.40
N THR A 181 -15.62 -22.72 4.02
CA THR A 181 -15.37 -22.72 5.46
C THR A 181 -14.25 -21.73 5.79
N PRO A 182 -14.49 -20.73 6.65
CA PRO A 182 -13.47 -19.78 7.08
C PRO A 182 -12.42 -20.50 7.93
N LEU A 183 -11.19 -20.54 7.43
CA LEU A 183 -10.04 -21.11 8.13
C LEU A 183 -8.89 -20.08 8.15
N PRO A 184 -7.97 -20.20 9.12
CA PRO A 184 -6.76 -19.40 9.10
C PRO A 184 -5.91 -19.74 7.87
N PRO A 185 -5.26 -18.75 7.24
CA PRO A 185 -4.37 -19.00 6.12
C PRO A 185 -3.19 -19.87 6.54
N LYS A 186 -2.80 -20.80 5.66
CA LYS A 186 -1.65 -21.70 5.83
C LYS A 186 -0.41 -21.16 5.12
N GLY A 187 0.76 -21.57 5.57
CA GLY A 187 2.05 -21.26 4.94
C GLY A 187 2.90 -20.26 5.73
N GLN A 188 4.18 -20.60 5.92
CA GLN A 188 5.16 -19.80 6.65
C GLN A 188 5.27 -18.37 6.10
N HIS A 189 5.18 -18.24 4.78
CA HIS A 189 5.37 -16.99 4.05
C HIS A 189 4.05 -16.34 3.57
N TRP A 190 2.88 -16.81 4.03
CA TRP A 190 1.60 -16.30 3.53
C TRP A 190 1.47 -14.77 3.67
N ARG A 191 1.97 -14.17 4.77
CA ARG A 191 1.96 -12.70 4.92
C ARG A 191 2.80 -11.99 3.87
N LEU A 192 3.91 -12.59 3.48
CA LEU A 192 4.79 -12.05 2.45
C LEU A 192 4.12 -12.16 1.08
N LEU A 193 3.52 -13.31 0.80
CA LEU A 193 3.02 -13.68 -0.52
C LEU A 193 1.60 -13.22 -0.81
N SER A 194 0.75 -13.07 0.20
CA SER A 194 -0.65 -12.65 0.06
C SER A 194 -0.78 -11.43 -0.84
N SER A 195 -0.09 -10.33 -0.55
CA SER A 195 -0.25 -9.13 -1.40
C SER A 195 0.40 -9.19 -2.80
N ILE A 196 1.03 -10.30 -3.17
CA ILE A 196 1.84 -10.46 -4.38
C ILE A 196 1.06 -11.27 -5.41
N LYS A 197 0.83 -10.68 -6.59
CA LYS A 197 0.15 -11.35 -7.70
C LYS A 197 1.11 -12.14 -8.58
N GLU A 198 2.32 -11.64 -8.75
CA GLU A 198 3.35 -12.20 -9.62
C GLU A 198 4.62 -12.32 -8.79
N LEU A 199 5.08 -13.57 -8.62
CA LEU A 199 6.32 -13.85 -7.92
C LEU A 199 7.49 -13.74 -8.88
N ASP A 200 8.51 -12.98 -8.52
CA ASP A 200 9.75 -12.96 -9.27
C ASP A 200 10.46 -14.34 -9.12
N PRO A 201 10.88 -15.00 -10.21
CA PRO A 201 11.54 -16.31 -10.14
C PRO A 201 12.75 -16.34 -9.21
N ALA A 202 13.47 -15.22 -9.06
CA ALA A 202 14.61 -15.12 -8.15
C ALA A 202 14.24 -15.36 -6.67
N TRP A 203 12.96 -15.25 -6.32
CA TRP A 203 12.48 -15.37 -4.94
C TRP A 203 12.25 -16.81 -4.52
N VAL A 204 11.96 -17.70 -5.48
CA VAL A 204 11.57 -19.10 -5.22
C VAL A 204 12.59 -19.81 -4.34
N ARG A 205 13.89 -19.60 -4.60
CA ARG A 205 14.99 -20.19 -3.85
C ARG A 205 15.04 -19.83 -2.35
N TYR A 206 14.34 -18.77 -1.94
CA TYR A 206 14.32 -18.31 -0.55
C TYR A 206 13.04 -18.66 0.19
N LEU A 207 11.97 -18.97 -0.54
CA LEU A 207 10.64 -19.16 0.04
C LEU A 207 10.32 -20.62 0.36
N GLY A 208 11.19 -21.56 -0.04
CA GLY A 208 11.03 -23.01 0.15
C GLY A 208 10.12 -23.67 -0.89
N GLU A 209 10.08 -24.99 -0.90
CA GLU A 209 9.12 -25.77 -1.72
C GLU A 209 7.67 -25.45 -1.29
N GLY A 210 6.79 -25.17 -2.25
CA GLY A 210 5.37 -24.86 -2.00
C GLY A 210 5.03 -23.36 -1.84
N ALA A 211 5.94 -22.46 -2.21
CA ALA A 211 5.70 -21.02 -2.21
C ALA A 211 5.04 -20.44 -3.48
N ALA A 212 4.89 -21.26 -4.53
CA ALA A 212 4.25 -20.91 -5.79
C ALA A 212 2.82 -21.48 -5.86
#